data_AF-A0A5R9F609-F1
#
_entry.id   AF-A0A5R9F609-F1
#
_cell.length_a   1.000
_cell.length_b   1.000
_cell.length_c   1.000
_cell.angle_alpha   90.00
_cell.angle_beta   90.00
_cell.angle_gamma   90.00
#
_symmetry.space_group_name_H-M   'P 1'
#
loop_
_entity.id
_entity.type
_entity.pdbx_description
1 polymer ?
#
loop_
_entity_poly.entity_id
_entity_poly.type
_entity_poly.pdbx_seq_one_letter_code
_entity_poly.pdbx_strand_id
1 'polypeptide(L)' 'MDGLYVKYEVRKKSDGSTVTGCFVLRPDKDQAARKALKAYAAATPNRELANDIYAWLNHLNAEG' A
#
# COMPACT_ATOMS: atom_id res chain seq x y z
N MET A 1 8.67 6.75 22.59
CA MET A 1 8.93 6.24 21.22
C MET A 1 7.71 5.47 20.81
N ASP A 2 6.76 6.13 20.16
CA ASP A 2 5.54 5.48 19.66
C ASP A 2 5.89 4.73 18.38
N GLY A 3 6.30 3.47 18.54
CA GLY A 3 6.53 2.56 17.43
C GLY A 3 5.23 2.28 16.67
N LEU A 4 5.36 1.83 15.42
CA LEU A 4 4.23 1.33 14.63
C LEU A 4 3.60 0.14 15.38
N TYR A 5 2.55 0.40 16.16
CA TYR A 5 1.75 -0.67 16.74
C TYR A 5 1.23 -1.54 15.60
N VAL A 6 1.51 -2.84 15.66
CA VAL A 6 1.06 -3.83 14.69
C VAL A 6 -0.47 -3.89 14.74
N LYS A 7 -1.14 -2.98 14.03
CA LYS A 7 -2.61 -2.91 13.92
C LYS A 7 -3.17 -3.99 13.00
N TYR A 8 -2.30 -4.60 12.18
CA TYR A 8 -2.66 -5.57 11.17
C TYR A 8 -1.76 -6.79 11.27
N GLU A 9 -2.37 -7.96 11.39
CA GLU A 9 -1.68 -9.22 11.16
C GLU A 9 -1.83 -9.59 9.69
N VAL A 10 -0.70 -9.74 8.99
CA VAL A 10 -0.68 -10.13 7.57
C VAL A 10 -0.41 -11.63 7.49
N ARG A 11 -1.26 -12.38 6.79
CA ARG A 11 -1.10 -13.82 6.60
C ARG A 11 -0.98 -14.15 5.12
N LYS A 12 -0.08 -15.08 4.78
CA LYS A 12 -0.02 -15.63 3.42
C LYS A 12 -1.29 -16.43 3.16
N LYS A 13 -1.95 -16.17 2.02
CA LYS A 13 -3.17 -16.89 1.64
C LYS A 13 -2.92 -18.37 1.35
N SER A 14 -1.71 -18.74 0.93
CA SER A 14 -1.34 -20.10 0.54
C SER A 14 -1.25 -21.08 1.72
N ASP A 15 -0.65 -20.65 2.82
CA ASP A 15 -0.27 -21.52 3.95
C ASP A 15 -0.71 -20.98 5.32
N GLY A 16 -1.34 -19.80 5.36
CA GLY A 16 -1.80 -19.17 6.59
C GLY A 16 -0.69 -18.59 7.48
N SER A 17 0.58 -18.67 7.07
CA SER A 17 1.70 -18.20 7.88
C SER A 17 1.70 -16.68 8.03
N THR A 18 2.04 -16.21 9.23
CA THR A 18 2.14 -14.78 9.53
C THR A 18 3.37 -14.19 8.86
N VAL A 19 3.18 -13.08 8.15
CA VAL A 19 4.24 -12.29 7.53
C VAL A 19 4.65 -11.20 8.50
N THR A 20 5.90 -11.26 8.97
CA THR A 20 6.52 -10.23 9.79
C THR A 20 7.36 -9.28 8.94
N GLY A 21 7.64 -8.07 9.43
CA GLY A 21 8.48 -7.10 8.72
C GLY A 21 7.82 -6.47 7.49
N CYS A 22 6.49 -6.49 7.40
CA CYS A 22 5.74 -5.83 6.33
C CYS A 22 4.97 -4.62 6.86
N PHE A 23 4.67 -3.67 5.97
CA PHE A 23 3.86 -2.50 6.26
C PHE A 23 2.59 -2.53 5.39
N VAL A 24 1.45 -2.30 6.03
CA VAL A 24 0.16 -2.16 5.33
C VAL A 24 -0.04 -0.69 4.98
N LEU A 25 -0.03 -0.38 3.68
CA LEU A 25 -0.30 0.96 3.18
C LEU A 25 -1.81 1.23 3.16
N ARG A 26 -2.24 2.32 3.78
CA ARG A 26 -3.63 2.79 3.80
C ARG A 26 -3.77 4.15 3.11
N PRO A 27 -3.76 4.20 1.77
CA PRO A 27 -3.81 5.48 1.05
C PRO A 27 -5.11 6.25 1.26
N ASP A 28 -6.19 5.63 1.72
CA ASP A 28 -7.42 6.30 2.15
C ASP A 28 -7.20 7.23 3.36
N LYS A 29 -6.31 6.85 4.28
CA LYS A 29 -6.10 7.52 5.58
C LYS A 29 -4.71 8.10 5.79
N ASP A 30 -3.75 7.78 4.92
CA ASP A 30 -2.35 8.17 5.07
C ASP A 30 -1.76 8.70 3.75
N GLN A 31 -1.33 9.96 3.76
CA GLN A 31 -0.68 10.58 2.62
C GLN A 31 0.72 10.02 2.35
N ALA A 32 1.43 9.54 3.37
CA ALA A 32 2.74 8.89 3.18
C ALA A 32 2.58 7.58 2.39
N ALA A 33 1.53 6.81 2.67
CA ALA A 33 1.16 5.64 1.88
C ALA A 33 0.91 5.97 0.40
N ARG A 34 0.27 7.11 0.10
CA ARG A 34 0.10 7.57 -1.30
C ARG A 34 1.44 7.84 -1.97
N LYS A 35 2.38 8.49 -1.27
CA LYS A 35 3.72 8.78 -1.81
C LYS A 35 4.51 7.49 -2.09
N ALA A 36 4.46 6.53 -1.18
CA ALA A 36 5.11 5.23 -1.36
C ALA A 36 4.54 4.48 -2.59
N LEU A 37 3.22 4.46 -2.75
CA LEU A 37 2.57 3.85 -3.91
C LEU A 37 2.96 4.54 -5.23
N LYS A 38 3.02 5.88 -5.27
CA LYS A 38 3.48 6.62 -6.46
C LYS A 38 4.94 6.28 -6.81
N ALA A 39 5.82 6.22 -5.80
CA ALA A 39 7.21 5.84 -6.01
C ALA A 39 7.35 4.42 -6.56
N TYR A 40 6.55 3.48 -6.04
CA TYR A 40 6.50 2.12 -6.55
C TYR A 40 6.02 2.07 -8.01
N ALA A 41 4.92 2.75 -8.32
CA ALA A 41 4.37 2.81 -9.68
C ALA A 41 5.35 3.43 -10.68
N ALA A 42 6.17 4.40 -10.25
CA ALA A 42 7.21 4.99 -11.08
C ALA A 42 8.42 4.06 -11.32
N ALA A 43 8.72 3.15 -10.38
CA ALA A 43 9.88 2.28 -10.45
C ALA A 43 9.59 0.90 -11.06
N THR A 44 8.33 0.44 -11.03
CA THR A 44 7.97 -0.90 -11.50
C THR A 44 8.00 -0.98 -13.04
N PRO A 45 8.56 -2.07 -13.62
CA PRO A 45 8.48 -2.30 -15.07
C PRO A 45 7.08 -2.76 -15.53
N ASN A 46 6.21 -3.15 -14.59
CA ASN A 46 4.84 -3.57 -14.91
C ASN A 46 3.96 -2.32 -15.12
N ARG A 47 3.74 -1.96 -16.39
CA ARG A 47 2.97 -0.76 -16.79
C ARG A 47 1.50 -0.84 -16.41
N GLU A 48 0.90 -2.03 -16.47
CA GLU A 48 -0.50 -2.23 -16.08
C GLU A 48 -0.66 -1.94 -14.58
N LEU A 49 0.19 -2.55 -13.75
CA LEU A 49 0.19 -2.31 -12.30
C LEU A 49 0.46 -0.85 -11.96
N ALA A 50 1.39 -0.19 -12.65
CA ALA A 50 1.65 1.24 -12.45
C ALA A 50 0.40 2.09 -12.72
N ASN A 51 -0.28 1.83 -13.85
CA ASN A 51 -1.51 2.54 -14.21
C ASN A 51 -2.64 2.28 -13.21
N ASP A 52 -2.82 1.04 -12.77
CA ASP A 52 -3.82 0.66 -11.78
C ASP A 52 -3.60 1.38 -10.45
N ILE A 53 -2.34 1.49 -10.01
CA ILE A 53 -1.98 2.25 -8.80
C ILE A 53 -2.36 3.72 -8.96
N TYR A 54 -2.01 4.36 -10.08
CA TYR A 54 -2.36 5.77 -10.30
C TYR A 54 -3.87 5.99 -10.40
N ALA A 55 -4.59 5.12 -11.10
CA ALA A 55 -6.04 5.17 -11.22
C ALA A 55 -6.71 5.07 -9.84
N TRP A 56 -6.27 4.11 -9.02
CA TRP A 56 -6.76 3.94 -7.65
C TRP A 56 -6.49 5.17 -6.78
N LEU A 57 -5.28 5.71 -6.83
CA LEU A 57 -4.93 6.92 -6.07
C LEU A 57 -5.74 8.15 -6.51
N ASN A 58 -6.09 8.25 -7.79
CA ASN A 58 -6.94 9.33 -8.30
C ASN A 58 -8.38 9.18 -7.81
N HIS A 59 -8.92 7.96 -7.79
CA HIS A 59 -10.26 7.70 -7.23
C HIS A 59 -10.35 8.17 -5.77
N LEU A 60 -9.34 7.83 -4.96
CA LEU A 60 -9.26 8.25 -3.56
C LEU A 60 -9.12 9.77 -3.36
N ASN A 61 -8.70 10.52 -4.38
CA ASN A 61 -8.67 11.99 -4.33
C ASN A 61 -10.01 12.61 -4.78
N ALA A 62 -10.81 11.89 -5.58
CA ALA A 62 -12.10 12.37 -6.07
C ALA A 62 -13.23 12.19 -5.05
N GLU A 63 -13.07 11.29 -4.08
CA GLU A 63 -14.03 11.01 -3.00
C GLU A 63 -13.74 11.79 -1.69
N GLY A 64 -12.73 12.68 -1.72
CA GLY A 64 -12.25 13.43 -0.55
C GLY A 64 -12.70 14.88 -0.51
#